data_AF-A0A382RTU3-F1
#
_entry.id   AF-A0A382RTU3-F1
#
_cell.length_a   1.000
_cell.length_b   1.000
_cell.length_c   1.000
_cell.angle_alpha   90.00
_cell.angle_beta   90.00
_cell.angle_gamma   90.00
#
_symmetry.space_group_name_H-M   'P 1'
#
loop_
_entity.id
_entity.type
_entity.pdbx_description
1 polymer ?
#
loop_
_entity_poly.entity_id
_entity_poly.type
_entity_poly.pdbx_seq_one_letter_code
_entity_poly.pdbx_strand_id
1 'polypeptide(L)'
;MMYPLVLCSMIALGVIIAKYLTLFQASRGTKRVLRDVEELAAEGDVDAAMQLAHSTPGPVSAILLAGLRRIQAKTLGAGELEAAVATTGTI
;
A
#
# COMPACT_ATOMS: atom_id res chain seq x y z
N MET A 1 -44.94 -26.20 -10.84
CA MET A 1 -44.88 -25.05 -9.92
C MET A 1 -43.65 -25.11 -8.99
N MET A 2 -42.42 -25.23 -9.53
CA MET A 2 -41.17 -25.28 -8.73
C MET A 2 -39.93 -24.66 -9.43
N TYR A 3 -40.06 -24.27 -10.70
CA TYR A 3 -39.00 -23.66 -11.50
C TYR A 3 -38.44 -22.31 -10.98
N PRO A 4 -39.23 -21.41 -10.35
CA PRO A 4 -38.69 -20.10 -9.98
C PRO A 4 -37.64 -20.16 -8.85
N LEU A 5 -37.74 -21.14 -7.95
CA LEU A 5 -36.74 -21.33 -6.89
C LEU A 5 -35.39 -21.79 -7.43
N VAL A 6 -35.40 -22.71 -8.40
CA VAL A 6 -34.18 -23.20 -9.05
C VAL A 6 -33.50 -22.07 -9.82
N LEU A 7 -34.29 -21.28 -10.56
CA LEU A 7 -33.78 -20.15 -11.34
C LEU A 7 -33.20 -19.04 -10.43
N CYS A 8 -33.88 -18.75 -9.32
CA CYS A 8 -33.40 -17.81 -8.30
C CYS A 8 -32.08 -18.29 -7.66
N SER A 9 -31.97 -19.58 -7.33
CA SER A 9 -30.74 -20.16 -6.77
C SER A 9 -29.55 -20.05 -7.73
N MET A 10 -29.76 -20.29 -9.02
CA MET A 10 -28.70 -20.20 -10.02
C MET A 10 -28.18 -18.76 -10.19
N ILE A 11 -29.08 -17.77 -10.19
CA ILE A 11 -28.71 -16.36 -10.27
C ILE A 11 -27.98 -15.90 -9.00
N ALA A 12 -28.50 -16.29 -7.82
CA ALA A 12 -27.87 -15.96 -6.55
C ALA A 12 -26.44 -16.51 -6.47
N LEU A 13 -26.23 -17.76 -6.89
CA LEU A 13 -24.91 -18.38 -6.94
C LEU A 13 -23.96 -17.61 -7.87
N GLY A 14 -24.42 -17.20 -9.05
CA GLY A 14 -23.63 -16.41 -9.99
C GLY A 14 -23.17 -15.08 -9.39
N VAL A 15 -24.06 -14.36 -8.71
CA VAL A 15 -23.73 -13.09 -8.04
C VAL A 15 -22.74 -13.31 -6.90
N ILE A 16 -22.91 -14.38 -6.12
CA ILE A 16 -21.99 -14.74 -5.02
C ILE A 16 -20.59 -15.00 -5.57
N ILE A 17 -20.46 -15.78 -6.65
CA ILE A 17 -19.16 -16.09 -7.26
C ILE A 17 -18.51 -14.81 -7.82
N ALA A 18 -19.26 -13.96 -8.52
CA ALA A 18 -18.72 -12.71 -9.05
C ALA A 18 -18.20 -11.77 -7.94
N LYS A 19 -18.96 -11.65 -6.84
CA LYS A 19 -18.56 -10.88 -5.65
C LYS A 19 -17.34 -11.52 -4.95
N TYR A 20 -17.33 -12.84 -4.83
CA TYR A 20 -16.22 -13.58 -4.22
C TYR A 20 -14.91 -13.37 -4.97
N LEU A 21 -14.91 -13.53 -6.30
CA LEU A 21 -13.74 -13.28 -7.14
C LEU A 21 -13.28 -11.83 -7.05
N THR A 22 -14.20 -10.86 -7.09
CA THR A 22 -13.87 -9.43 -6.94
C THR A 22 -13.17 -9.14 -5.61
N LEU A 23 -13.71 -9.67 -4.50
CA LEU A 23 -13.14 -9.50 -3.17
C LEU A 23 -11.77 -10.17 -3.05
N PHE A 24 -11.62 -11.34 -3.66
CA PHE A 24 -10.36 -12.10 -3.64
C PHE A 24 -9.26 -11.42 -4.46
N GLN A 25 -9.60 -10.87 -5.63
CA GLN A 25 -8.68 -10.10 -6.46
C GLN A 25 -8.21 -8.83 -5.74
N ALA A 26 -9.14 -8.10 -5.12
CA ALA A 26 -8.82 -6.91 -4.32
C ALA A 26 -7.91 -7.24 -3.12
N SER A 27 -8.20 -8.35 -2.43
CA SER A 27 -7.39 -8.81 -1.28
C SER A 27 -5.98 -9.24 -1.67
N ARG A 28 -5.81 -9.94 -2.80
CA ARG A 28 -4.49 -10.40 -3.27
C ARG A 28 -3.63 -9.27 -3.82
N GLY A 29 -4.21 -8.34 -4.59
CA GLY A 29 -3.46 -7.19 -5.11
C GLY A 29 -2.86 -6.33 -3.99
N THR A 30 -3.64 -6.10 -2.93
CA THR A 30 -3.22 -5.31 -1.77
C THR A 30 -2.05 -5.94 -1.00
N LYS A 31 -2.12 -7.24 -0.71
CA LYS A 31 -1.06 -7.94 0.03
C LYS A 31 0.27 -7.97 -0.72
N ARG A 32 0.23 -8.11 -2.06
CA ARG A 32 1.44 -8.13 -2.88
C ARG A 32 2.16 -6.79 -2.86
N VAL A 33 1.43 -5.70 -3.06
CA VAL A 33 1.97 -4.34 -3.04
C VAL A 33 2.58 -4.03 -1.67
N LEU A 34 1.91 -4.43 -0.58
CA LEU A 34 2.42 -4.21 0.76
C LEU A 34 3.75 -4.92 0.98
N ARG A 35 3.84 -6.20 0.59
CA ARG A 35 5.06 -7.00 0.71
C ARG A 35 6.20 -6.41 -0.12
N ASP A 36 5.94 -6.07 -1.37
CA ASP A 36 6.97 -5.57 -2.28
C ASP A 36 7.52 -4.20 -1.82
N VAL A 37 6.66 -3.35 -1.22
CA VAL A 37 7.12 -2.08 -0.61
C VAL A 37 7.87 -2.31 0.71
N GLU A 38 7.42 -3.26 1.53
CA GLU A 38 8.08 -3.60 2.80
C GLU A 38 9.49 -4.18 2.57
N GLU A 39 9.67 -5.00 1.54
CA GLU A 39 10.96 -5.56 1.14
C GLU A 39 11.94 -4.45 0.70
N LEU A 40 11.50 -3.55 -0.19
CA LEU A 40 12.30 -2.39 -0.62
C LEU A 40 12.64 -1.43 0.55
N ALA A 41 11.67 -1.20 1.45
CA ALA A 41 11.88 -0.36 2.62
C ALA A 41 12.86 -1.00 3.62
N ALA A 42 12.83 -2.33 3.78
CA ALA A 42 13.74 -3.08 4.64
C ALA A 42 15.19 -3.08 4.11
N GLU A 43 15.36 -3.06 2.79
CA GLU A 43 16.66 -2.90 2.12
C GLU A 43 17.22 -1.46 2.25
N GLY A 44 16.44 -0.52 2.77
CA GLY A 44 16.80 0.88 2.92
C GLY A 44 16.57 1.74 1.68
N ASP A 45 16.00 1.16 0.60
CA ASP A 45 15.67 1.86 -0.63
C ASP A 45 14.27 2.49 -0.56
N VAL A 46 14.17 3.54 0.26
CA VAL A 46 12.93 4.29 0.50
C VAL A 46 12.43 4.99 -0.77
N ASP A 47 13.33 5.37 -1.68
CA ASP A 47 12.97 6.03 -2.94
C ASP A 47 12.34 5.05 -3.94
N ALA A 48 12.88 3.83 -4.07
CA ALA A 48 12.25 2.77 -4.87
C ALA A 48 10.88 2.37 -4.28
N ALA A 49 10.79 2.24 -2.95
CA ALA A 49 9.54 1.98 -2.25
C ALA A 49 8.46 3.05 -2.54
N MET A 50 8.85 4.33 -2.58
CA MET A 50 7.95 5.43 -2.95
C MET A 50 7.53 5.38 -4.42
N GLN A 51 8.42 5.07 -5.36
CA GLN A 51 8.07 4.91 -6.77
C GLN A 51 7.08 3.76 -6.97
N LEU A 52 7.27 2.63 -6.27
CA LEU A 52 6.37 1.49 -6.33
C LEU A 52 4.98 1.83 -5.75
N ALA A 53 4.95 2.55 -4.63
CA ALA A 53 3.70 3.04 -4.05
C ALA A 53 3.02 4.10 -4.96
N HIS A 54 3.79 4.95 -5.65
CA HIS A 54 3.23 5.93 -6.59
C HIS A 54 2.66 5.29 -7.87
N SER A 55 3.34 4.27 -8.40
CA SER A 55 2.94 3.58 -9.63
C SER A 55 1.79 2.60 -9.43
N THR A 56 1.50 2.21 -8.18
CA THR A 56 0.38 1.33 -7.85
C THR A 56 -0.87 2.15 -7.47
N PRO A 57 -1.95 2.15 -8.26
CA PRO A 57 -3.20 2.78 -7.87
C PRO A 57 -3.92 1.96 -6.79
N GLY A 58 -4.21 2.58 -5.66
CA GLY A 58 -4.99 1.95 -4.59
C GLY A 58 -5.02 2.75 -3.29
N PRO A 59 -5.96 2.47 -2.38
CA PRO A 59 -6.02 3.13 -1.08
C PRO A 59 -4.81 2.79 -0.20
N VAL A 60 -4.30 1.55 -0.30
CA VAL A 60 -3.15 1.11 0.50
C VAL A 60 -1.85 1.76 0.06
N SER A 61 -1.63 1.94 -1.23
CA SER A 61 -0.43 2.61 -1.74
C SER A 61 -0.40 4.10 -1.37
N ALA A 62 -1.55 4.79 -1.35
CA ALA A 62 -1.65 6.16 -0.88
C ALA A 62 -1.26 6.32 0.60
N ILE A 63 -1.68 5.38 1.45
CA ILE A 63 -1.30 5.35 2.88
C ILE A 63 0.19 5.06 3.03
N LEU A 64 0.70 4.06 2.32
CA LEU A 64 2.13 3.72 2.30
C LEU A 64 2.98 4.91 1.89
N LEU A 65 2.59 5.60 0.81
CA LEU A 65 3.27 6.79 0.33
C LEU A 65 3.33 7.90 1.39
N ALA A 66 2.20 8.17 2.06
CA ALA A 66 2.14 9.17 3.13
C ALA A 66 3.05 8.80 4.31
N GLY A 67 3.10 7.51 4.67
CA GLY A 67 4.02 7.00 5.69
C GLY A 67 5.48 7.14 5.30
N LEU A 68 5.86 6.69 4.10
CA LEU A 68 7.22 6.76 3.57
C LEU A 68 7.73 8.21 3.48
N ARG A 69 6.91 9.14 2.97
CA ARG A 69 7.24 10.57 2.94
C ARG A 69 7.54 11.15 4.32
N ARG A 70 6.81 10.71 5.35
CA ARG A 70 7.05 11.16 6.73
C ARG A 70 8.38 10.65 7.28
N ILE A 71 8.76 9.41 6.95
CA ILE A 71 10.06 8.84 7.34
C ILE A 71 11.18 9.62 6.64
N GLN A 72 11.08 9.84 5.33
CA GLN A 72 12.09 10.59 4.56
C GLN A 72 12.28 12.02 5.09
N ALA A 73 11.20 12.74 5.36
CA ALA A 73 11.27 14.09 5.94
C ALA A 73 11.94 14.11 7.33
N LYS A 74 11.73 13.07 8.14
CA LYS A 74 12.36 12.95 9.46
C LYS A 74 13.85 12.62 9.35
N THR A 75 14.25 11.77 8.40
CA THR A 75 15.66 11.44 8.14
C THR A 75 16.44 12.67 7.65
N LEU A 76 15.85 13.48 6.77
CA LEU A 76 16.45 14.75 6.32
C LEU A 76 16.63 15.74 7.47
N GLY A 77 15.63 15.88 8.35
CA GLY A 77 15.71 16.76 9.51
C GLY A 77 16.76 16.34 10.54
N ALA A 78 17.11 15.05 10.64
CA ALA A 78 18.20 14.58 11.48
C ALA A 78 19.58 15.00 10.93
N GLY A 79 19.76 14.93 9.60
CA GLY A 79 21.00 15.37 8.95
C GLY A 79 21.21 16.89 9.01
N GLU A 80 20.14 17.69 8.88
CA GLU A 80 20.21 19.15 9.05
C GLU A 80 20.52 19.55 10.50
N LEU A 81 20.04 18.78 11.49
CA LEU A 81 20.36 19.00 12.90
C LEU A 81 21.86 18.80 13.16
N GLU A 82 22.47 17.78 12.56
CA GLU A 82 23.89 17.50 12.69
C GLU A 82 24.75 18.62 12.08
N ALA A 83 24.35 19.13 10.91
CA ALA A 83 24.99 20.29 10.29
C ALA A 83 24.84 21.59 11.09
N ALA A 84 23.67 21.82 11.69
CA ALA A 84 23.41 22.97 12.54
C ALA A 84 24.21 22.92 13.87
N VAL A 85 24.36 21.73 14.47
CA VAL A 85 25.15 21.53 15.69
C VAL A 85 26.65 21.72 15.40
N ALA A 86 27.15 21.22 14.27
CA ALA A 86 28.53 21.42 13.85
C ALA A 86 28.89 22.90 13.65
N THR A 87 27.95 23.70 13.16
CA THR A 87 28.17 25.13 12.89
C THR A 87 28.06 26.00 14.16
N THR A 88 27.31 25.54 15.17
CA THR A 88 27.07 26.31 16.41
C THR A 88 28.09 26.00 17.51
N GLY A 89 28.81 24.86 17.42
CA GLY A 89 29.79 24.43 18.42
C GLY A 89 31.19 25.07 18.31
N THR A 90 31.44 25.95 17.33
CA THR A 90 32.73 26.60 17.11
C THR A 90 32.74 28.09 17.49
N ILE A 91 32.07 28.45 18.58
CA ILE A 91 32.17 29.79 19.19
C ILE A 91 32.67 29.66 20.63
#